data_AF-Q3ACB6-F1
#
_entry.id   AF-Q3ACB6-F1
#
_cell.length_a   1.000
_cell.length_b   1.000
_cell.length_c   1.000
_cell.angle_alpha   90.00
_cell.angle_beta   90.00
_cell.angle_gamma   90.00
#
_symmetry.space_group_name_H-M   'P 1'
#
loop_
_entity.id
_entity.type
_entity.pdbx_description
1 polymer ?
#
loop_
_entity_poly.entity_id
_entity_poly.type
_entity_poly.pdbx_seq_one_letter_code
_entity_poly.pdbx_strand_id
1 'polypeptide(L)'
;MAIVIDILLLALCGFLVIYPFFVKSTDETKKTASLKEKLLKDKEAIFKTLSEIEFDYHMGKIAKEDYEELKSRYAKEASLILKAYNELLGDKKQSKLEDKVQVERDIEKEIEEELQRLRNKKRRG
;
A
#
# COMPACT_ATOMS: atom_id res chain seq x y z
N MET A 1 47.30 -11.66 -13.61
CA MET A 1 46.34 -12.47 -12.83
C MET A 1 46.15 -11.91 -11.43
N ALA A 2 47.20 -11.81 -10.59
CA ALA A 2 47.09 -11.28 -9.22
C ALA A 2 46.45 -9.88 -9.13
N ILE A 3 46.89 -8.92 -9.95
CA ILE A 3 46.38 -7.53 -9.94
C ILE A 3 44.89 -7.44 -10.33
N VAL A 4 44.44 -8.32 -11.24
CA VAL A 4 43.03 -8.36 -11.67
C VAL A 4 42.13 -8.88 -10.54
N ILE A 5 42.64 -9.85 -9.77
CA ILE A 5 41.95 -10.41 -8.61
C ILE A 5 41.83 -9.36 -7.49
N ASP A 6 42.91 -8.60 -7.24
CA ASP A 6 42.90 -7.54 -6.23
C ASP A 6 41.91 -6.41 -6.57
N ILE A 7 41.84 -5.99 -7.84
CA ILE A 7 40.87 -4.98 -8.30
C ILE A 7 39.43 -5.49 -8.16
N LEU A 8 39.19 -6.77 -8.49
CA LEU A 8 37.87 -7.39 -8.37
C LEU A 8 37.41 -7.44 -6.89
N LEU A 9 38.31 -7.80 -5.98
CA LEU A 9 38.07 -7.83 -4.53
C LEU A 9 37.78 -6.44 -3.97
N LEU A 10 38.53 -5.43 -4.41
CA LEU A 10 38.33 -4.04 -4.01
C LEU A 10 36.96 -3.53 -4.49
N ALA A 11 36.59 -3.82 -5.73
CA ALA A 11 35.30 -3.45 -6.30
C ALA A 11 34.13 -4.14 -5.59
N LEU A 12 34.27 -5.43 -5.24
CA LEU A 12 33.25 -6.18 -4.51
C LEU A 12 33.06 -5.66 -3.08
N CYS A 13 34.16 -5.36 -2.37
CA CYS A 13 34.09 -4.70 -1.07
C CYS A 13 33.44 -3.32 -1.16
N GLY A 14 33.85 -2.51 -2.15
CA GLY A 14 33.25 -1.21 -2.39
C GLY A 14 31.75 -1.31 -2.67
N PHE A 15 31.34 -2.26 -3.51
CA PHE A 15 29.94 -2.52 -3.82
C PHE A 15 29.14 -2.92 -2.57
N LEU A 16 29.66 -3.84 -1.73
CA LEU A 16 28.99 -4.26 -0.50
C LEU A 16 28.82 -3.13 0.52
N VAL A 17 29.73 -2.15 0.55
CA VAL A 17 29.66 -0.99 1.47
C VAL A 17 28.77 0.12 0.92
N ILE A 18 28.79 0.36 -0.40
CA ILE A 18 27.99 1.41 -1.05
C ILE A 18 26.53 0.98 -1.22
N TYR A 19 26.28 -0.31 -1.45
CA TYR A 19 24.94 -0.88 -1.61
C TYR A 19 23.97 -0.53 -0.46
N PRO A 20 24.30 -0.75 0.84
CA PRO A 20 23.40 -0.37 1.93
C PRO A 20 23.24 1.15 2.09
N PHE A 21 24.16 1.95 1.56
CA PHE A 21 24.06 3.42 1.61
C PHE A 21 23.09 3.96 0.56
N PHE A 22 22.95 3.28 -0.59
CA PHE A 22 21.94 3.59 -1.61
C PHE A 22 20.57 2.95 -1.32
N VAL A 23 20.51 1.91 -0.49
CA VAL A 23 19.24 1.37 0.06
C VAL A 23 18.75 2.27 1.21
N LYS A 24 18.48 3.54 0.89
CA LYS A 24 17.89 4.50 1.82
C LYS A 24 16.67 5.13 1.17
N SER A 25 15.59 4.35 1.09
CA SER A 25 14.23 4.82 0.78
C SER A 25 13.18 3.78 1.22
N THR A 26 13.21 3.38 2.48
CA THR A 26 12.13 2.59 3.13
C THR A 26 11.62 3.29 4.38
N ASP A 27 11.82 4.61 4.48
CA ASP A 27 11.22 5.41 5.56
C ASP A 27 9.75 5.73 5.23
N GLU A 28 9.44 6.02 3.97
CA GLU A 28 8.06 6.28 3.52
C GLU A 28 7.14 5.07 3.71
N THR A 29 7.65 3.85 3.54
CA THR A 29 6.87 2.62 3.73
C THR A 29 6.55 2.34 5.20
N LYS A 30 7.47 2.67 6.12
CA LYS A 30 7.21 2.58 7.57
C LYS A 30 6.31 3.70 8.08
N LYS A 31 6.50 4.92 7.59
CA LYS A 31 5.68 6.09 7.94
C LYS A 31 4.23 5.93 7.45
N THR A 32 4.04 5.47 6.21
CA THR A 32 2.69 5.15 5.68
C THR A 32 2.02 3.99 6.40
N ALA A 33 2.77 2.96 6.83
CA ALA A 33 2.23 1.88 7.66
C ALA A 33 1.77 2.38 9.04
N SER A 34 2.58 3.23 9.69
CA SER A 34 2.26 3.89 10.96
C SER A 34 1.02 4.80 10.86
N LEU A 35 0.93 5.62 9.81
CA LEU A 35 -0.21 6.49 9.57
C LEU A 35 -1.50 5.69 9.31
N LYS A 36 -1.40 4.57 8.57
CA LYS A 36 -2.53 3.68 8.33
C LYS A 36 -3.04 3.03 9.61
N GLU A 37 -2.13 2.54 10.46
CA GLU A 37 -2.50 1.95 11.74
C GLU A 37 -3.17 2.98 12.66
N LYS A 38 -2.65 4.22 12.67
CA LYS A 38 -3.26 5.33 13.38
C LYS A 38 -4.67 5.64 12.87
N LEU A 39 -4.86 5.78 11.55
CA LEU A 39 -6.18 6.02 10.97
C LEU A 39 -7.17 4.87 11.22
N LEU A 40 -6.69 3.63 11.28
CA LEU A 40 -7.52 2.48 11.61
C LEU A 40 -8.02 2.55 13.05
N LYS A 41 -7.13 2.91 14.00
CA LYS A 41 -7.49 3.15 15.41
C LYS A 41 -8.45 4.33 15.55
N ASP A 42 -8.19 5.43 14.84
CA ASP A 42 -9.05 6.62 14.85
C ASP A 42 -10.46 6.28 14.30
N LYS A 43 -10.53 5.43 13.27
CA LYS A 43 -11.80 4.87 12.76
C LYS A 43 -12.51 3.99 13.80
N GLU A 44 -11.81 3.06 14.45
CA GLU A 44 -12.44 2.20 15.46
C GLU A 44 -12.97 3.02 16.65
N ALA A 45 -12.20 4.03 17.08
CA ALA A 45 -12.59 4.93 18.16
C ALA A 45 -13.86 5.72 17.81
N ILE A 46 -13.92 6.36 16.64
CA ILE A 46 -15.09 7.17 16.26
C ILE A 46 -16.36 6.34 16.14
N PHE A 47 -16.25 5.11 15.61
CA PHE A 47 -17.38 4.18 15.52
C PHE A 47 -17.82 3.70 16.90
N LYS A 48 -16.87 3.42 17.81
CA LYS A 48 -17.19 3.05 19.20
C LYS A 48 -17.94 4.18 19.91
N THR A 49 -17.46 5.41 19.78
CA THR A 49 -18.12 6.59 20.36
C THR A 49 -19.54 6.77 19.81
N LEU A 50 -19.73 6.59 18.50
CA LEU A 50 -21.05 6.67 17.89
C LEU A 50 -21.99 5.57 18.41
N SER A 51 -21.50 4.34 18.57
CA SER A 51 -22.26 3.23 19.17
C SER A 51 -22.60 3.48 20.64
N GLU A 52 -21.70 4.07 21.42
CA GLU A 52 -21.95 4.44 22.82
C GLU A 52 -23.05 5.50 22.92
N ILE A 53 -23.02 6.54 22.07
CA ILE A 53 -24.05 7.59 22.02
C ILE A 53 -25.41 7.01 21.61
N GLU A 54 -25.44 6.12 20.61
CA GLU A 54 -26.67 5.41 20.22
C GLU A 54 -27.21 4.54 21.35
N PHE A 55 -26.33 3.85 22.08
CA PHE A 55 -26.70 3.04 23.23
C PHE A 55 -27.28 3.91 24.36
N ASP A 56 -26.63 5.01 24.71
CA ASP A 56 -27.09 5.91 25.76
C ASP A 56 -28.45 6.55 25.43
N TYR A 57 -28.70 6.85 24.14
CA TYR A 57 -30.03 7.28 23.68
C TYR A 57 -31.08 6.18 23.82
N HIS A 58 -30.77 4.95 23.39
CA HIS A 58 -31.70 3.81 23.54
C HIS A 58 -31.99 3.47 25.00
N MET A 59 -31.04 3.74 25.90
CA MET A 59 -31.19 3.59 27.34
C MET A 59 -31.89 4.78 28.01
N GLY A 60 -32.27 5.80 27.24
CA GLY A 60 -32.96 7.00 27.75
C GLY A 60 -32.09 7.89 28.63
N LYS A 61 -30.76 7.76 28.57
CA LYS A 61 -29.82 8.59 29.36
C LYS A 61 -29.63 9.99 28.78
N ILE A 62 -29.88 10.15 27.48
CA ILE A 62 -29.74 11.42 26.77
C ILE A 62 -31.03 11.74 26.01
N ALA A 63 -31.36 13.03 25.93
CA ALA A 63 -32.53 13.50 25.20
C ALA A 63 -32.35 13.34 23.69
N LYS A 64 -33.45 13.34 22.95
CA LYS A 64 -33.43 13.19 21.50
C LYS A 64 -32.72 14.38 20.83
N GLU A 65 -32.91 15.59 21.33
CA GLU A 65 -32.21 16.78 20.80
C GLU A 65 -30.69 16.65 20.94
N ASP A 66 -30.22 16.22 22.11
CA ASP A 66 -28.80 16.03 22.40
C ASP A 66 -28.19 14.90 21.55
N TYR A 67 -28.93 13.80 21.39
CA TYR A 67 -28.53 12.67 20.56
C TYR A 67 -28.37 13.09 19.08
N GLU A 68 -29.32 13.83 18.52
CA GLU A 68 -29.25 14.30 17.13
C GLU A 68 -28.07 15.26 16.90
N GLU A 69 -27.79 16.16 17.85
CA GLU A 69 -26.62 17.04 17.76
C GLU A 69 -25.32 16.23 17.79
N LEU A 70 -25.16 15.34 18.78
CA LEU A 70 -23.97 14.52 18.95
C LEU A 70 -23.77 13.62 17.72
N LYS A 71 -24.81 12.91 17.28
CA LYS A 71 -24.77 12.06 16.10
C LYS A 71 -24.31 12.82 14.86
N SER A 72 -24.85 14.02 14.62
CA SER A 72 -24.49 14.85 13.47
C SER A 72 -23.01 15.26 13.50
N ARG A 73 -22.49 15.62 14.68
CA ARG A 73 -21.07 15.99 14.86
C ARG A 73 -20.15 14.79 14.61
N TYR A 74 -20.39 13.67 15.27
CA TYR A 74 -19.55 12.47 15.16
C TYR A 74 -19.66 11.80 13.77
N ALA A 75 -20.81 11.88 13.10
CA ALA A 75 -20.97 11.42 11.73
C ALA A 75 -20.13 12.23 10.73
N LYS A 76 -20.03 13.56 10.92
CA LYS A 76 -19.15 14.41 10.11
C LYS A 76 -17.69 14.02 10.31
N GLU A 77 -17.26 13.83 11.56
CA GLU A 77 -15.90 13.42 11.88
C GLU A 77 -15.56 12.03 11.33
N ALA A 78 -16.47 11.06 11.46
CA ALA A 78 -16.35 9.74 10.85
C ALA A 78 -16.20 9.82 9.32
N SER A 79 -16.93 10.72 8.66
CA SER A 79 -16.83 10.91 7.21
C SER A 79 -15.45 11.42 6.77
N LEU A 80 -14.81 12.28 7.57
CA LEU A 80 -13.48 12.82 7.29
C LEU A 80 -12.41 11.73 7.47
N ILE A 81 -12.49 10.97 8.56
CA ILE A 81 -11.58 9.85 8.84
C ILE A 81 -11.70 8.79 7.74
N LEU A 82 -12.92 8.49 7.29
CA LEU A 82 -13.16 7.51 6.23
C LEU A 82 -12.62 7.98 4.88
N LYS A 83 -12.76 9.26 4.53
CA LYS A 83 -12.16 9.85 3.33
C LYS A 83 -10.64 9.75 3.35
N ALA A 84 -10.01 10.17 4.45
CA ALA A 84 -8.56 10.08 4.61
C ALA A 84 -8.05 8.63 4.53
N TYR A 85 -8.79 7.69 5.13
CA TYR A 85 -8.45 6.26 5.07
C TYR A 85 -8.58 5.70 3.64
N ASN A 86 -9.60 6.12 2.89
CA ASN A 86 -9.83 5.67 1.52
C ASN A 86 -8.82 6.28 0.54
N GLU A 87 -8.39 7.53 0.76
CA GLU A 87 -7.34 8.20 -0.03
C GLU A 87 -5.99 7.48 0.14
N LEU A 88 -5.62 7.13 1.39
CA LEU A 88 -4.46 6.29 1.71
C LEU A 88 -4.52 4.86 1.13
N LEU A 89 -5.72 4.33 0.88
CA LEU A 89 -5.93 3.05 0.22
C LEU A 89 -5.95 3.15 -1.30
N GLY A 90 -6.38 4.30 -1.85
CA GLY A 90 -6.46 4.58 -3.28
C GLY A 90 -5.12 4.42 -3.97
N ASP A 91 -4.06 4.98 -3.39
CA ASP A 91 -2.68 4.86 -3.88
C ASP A 91 -2.22 3.41 -4.01
N LYS A 92 -2.57 2.55 -3.05
CA LYS A 92 -2.19 1.13 -3.08
C LYS A 92 -3.07 0.28 -3.99
N LYS A 93 -4.35 0.65 -4.18
CA LYS A 93 -5.26 -0.11 -5.04
C LYS A 93 -4.93 0.13 -6.52
N GLN A 94 -4.53 1.35 -6.90
CA GLN A 94 -4.03 1.66 -8.24
C GLN A 94 -2.68 1.00 -8.50
N SER A 95 -1.68 1.19 -7.62
CA SER A 95 -0.36 0.55 -7.77
C SER A 95 -0.45 -0.98 -7.87
N LYS A 96 -1.27 -1.64 -7.04
CA LYS A 96 -1.40 -3.11 -7.08
C LYS A 96 -2.18 -3.62 -8.31
N LEU A 97 -3.06 -2.79 -8.88
CA LEU A 97 -3.73 -3.11 -10.15
C LEU A 97 -2.77 -2.92 -11.32
N GLU A 98 -2.02 -1.82 -11.32
CA GLU A 98 -1.02 -1.50 -12.35
C GLU A 98 0.10 -2.55 -12.40
N ASP A 99 0.59 -3.00 -11.24
CA ASP A 99 1.58 -4.08 -11.14
C ASP A 99 1.04 -5.39 -11.73
N LYS A 100 -0.21 -5.76 -11.43
CA LYS A 100 -0.83 -6.97 -12.00
C LYS A 100 -0.99 -6.89 -13.51
N VAL A 101 -1.48 -5.76 -14.01
CA VAL A 101 -1.70 -5.55 -15.45
C VAL A 101 -0.36 -5.52 -16.20
N GLN A 102 0.70 -4.99 -15.59
CA GLN A 102 2.03 -5.01 -16.18
C GLN A 102 2.60 -6.43 -16.26
N VAL A 103 2.48 -7.22 -15.20
CA VAL A 103 2.90 -8.63 -15.18
C VAL A 103 2.18 -9.45 -16.24
N GLU A 104 0.87 -9.26 -16.42
CA GLU A 104 0.09 -9.96 -17.45
C GLU A 104 0.57 -9.62 -18.87
N ARG A 105 0.84 -8.33 -19.16
CA ARG A 105 1.36 -7.90 -20.46
C ARG A 105 2.74 -8.47 -20.77
N ASP A 106 3.60 -8.58 -19.77
CA ASP A 106 4.96 -9.09 -19.95
C ASP A 106 4.94 -10.60 -20.23
N ILE A 107 4.03 -11.35 -19.58
CA ILE A 107 3.79 -12.76 -19.87
C ILE A 107 3.29 -12.98 -21.30
N GLU A 108 2.32 -12.18 -21.75
CA GLU A 108 1.76 -12.30 -23.11
C GLU A 108 2.83 -12.10 -24.19
N LYS A 109 3.73 -11.13 -24.00
CA LYS A 109 4.85 -10.88 -24.93
C LYS A 109 5.80 -12.07 -24.99
N GLU A 110 6.16 -12.64 -23.84
CA GLU A 110 7.09 -13.77 -23.77
C GLU A 110 6.51 -15.00 -24.48
N ILE A 111 5.21 -15.26 -24.30
CA ILE A 111 4.49 -16.34 -25.01
C ILE A 111 4.47 -16.10 -26.52
N GLU A 112 4.21 -14.87 -26.96
CA GLU A 112 4.16 -14.55 -28.39
C GLU A 112 5.53 -14.70 -29.06
N GLU A 113 6.60 -14.28 -28.38
CA GLU A 113 7.97 -14.48 -28.87
C GLU A 113 8.33 -15.98 -28.99
N GLU A 114 7.96 -16.81 -28.01
CA GLU A 114 8.15 -18.26 -28.08
C GLU A 114 7.38 -18.89 -29.26
N LEU A 115 6.12 -18.51 -29.47
CA LEU A 115 5.30 -19.00 -30.58
C LEU A 115 5.90 -18.64 -31.94
N GLN A 116 6.44 -17.42 -32.09
CA GLN A 116 7.10 -17.00 -33.32
C GLN A 116 8.39 -17.79 -33.58
N ARG A 117 9.18 -18.09 -32.54
CA ARG A 117 10.38 -18.94 -32.65
C ARG A 117 10.01 -20.35 -33.12
N LEU A 118 8.98 -20.94 -32.55
CA LEU A 118 8.49 -22.27 -32.94
C LEU A 118 7.97 -22.29 -34.39
N ARG A 119 7.24 -21.26 -34.80
CA ARG A 119 6.74 -21.10 -36.18
C ARG A 119 7.88 -20.99 -37.19
N ASN A 120 8.93 -20.23 -36.87
CA ASN A 120 10.08 -20.06 -37.74
C ASN A 120 10.95 -21.33 -37.81
N LYS A 121 11.02 -22.12 -36.73
CA LYS A 121 11.71 -23.41 -36.71
C LYS A 121 10.98 -24.48 -37.53
N LYS A 122 9.64 -24.48 -37.53
CA LYS A 122 8.79 -25.42 -38.31
C LYS A 122 8.75 -25.10 -39.81
N ARG A 123 9.06 -23.88 -40.23
CA ARG A 123 9.13 -23.46 -41.64
C ARG A 123 10.48 -23.74 -42.32
N ARG A 124 11.52 -24.09 -41.55
CA ARG A 124 12.88 -24.36 -42.04
C ARG A 124 13.26 -25.85 -42.01
N GLY A 125 12.34 -26.73 -41.60
CA GLY A 125 12.48 -28.18 -41.61
C GLY A 125 11.52 -28.82 -42.59
#